data_AF-A0A534UHT2-F1
#
_entry.id   AF-A0A534UHT2-F1
#
_cell.length_a   1.000
_cell.length_b   1.000
_cell.length_c   1.000
_cell.angle_alpha   90.00
_cell.angle_beta   90.00
_cell.angle_gamma   90.00
#
_symmetry.space_group_name_H-M   'P 1'
#
loop_
_entity.id
_entity.type
_entity.pdbx_description
1 polymer ?
#
loop_
_entity_poly.entity_id
_entity_poly.type
_entity_poly.pdbx_seq_one_letter_code
_entity_poly.pdbx_strand_id
1 'polypeptide(L)'
;MRTGKLIRLARGNLVRELGALAVSAGGVALGTGCLVFFLALGTGLQGVVNEVFPVSTREVEVVVPQVALGSLLGEQKIDDATVAKLRAVRGVAAAYPKMQLRIPAVSRYNGLFFGREVRMGLEVVATGLMPELVGPDARMPFEDPGEGQPIPVVGNRRLLELYNKVFAPQRNLPRLTDSMLIGFQIPLELGRSFVTSRTLPNPQETSMQLVGFSERATLAGVSMPLAAIQRINRKYGADADTYSSVLVRAQSADDVTDVAAGVRKLGLEIDDAERRYAVQIGAAVELVTLALSLLAALITGLAAVNTMQAFYASVRERTREIGILRAVGATRGDVAAVVLAEAAATGLAGGVVGVLLARIAAALL
;
A
#
# COMPACT_ATOMS: atom_id res chain seq x y z
N MET A 1 12.74 -35.39 41.38
CA MET A 1 13.30 -34.26 42.18
C MET A 1 12.20 -33.22 42.48
N ARG A 2 12.24 -32.53 43.64
CA ARG A 2 11.35 -31.36 43.89
C ARG A 2 11.76 -30.20 42.95
N THR A 3 10.79 -29.52 42.34
CA THR A 3 10.98 -28.42 41.35
C THR A 3 11.93 -27.32 41.82
N GLY A 4 11.86 -26.92 43.09
CA GLY A 4 12.78 -25.90 43.64
C GLY A 4 14.25 -26.32 43.68
N LYS A 5 14.55 -27.62 43.87
CA LYS A 5 15.93 -28.13 43.82
C LYS A 5 16.45 -28.21 42.38
N LEU A 6 15.57 -28.54 41.43
CA LEU A 6 15.87 -28.59 40.00
C LEU A 6 16.26 -27.21 39.47
N ILE A 7 15.46 -26.17 39.77
CA ILE A 7 15.75 -24.80 39.35
C ILE A 7 17.04 -24.28 39.97
N ARG A 8 17.31 -24.61 41.24
CA ARG A 8 18.56 -24.21 41.91
C ARG A 8 19.79 -24.87 41.28
N LEU A 9 19.69 -26.15 40.90
CA LEU A 9 20.76 -26.87 40.22
C LEU A 9 21.00 -26.32 38.81
N ALA A 10 19.93 -26.16 38.01
CA ALA A 10 20.01 -25.57 36.67
C ALA A 10 20.62 -24.15 36.72
N ARG A 11 20.18 -23.29 37.66
CA ARG A 11 20.75 -21.95 37.85
C ARG A 11 22.24 -21.98 38.22
N GLY A 12 22.64 -22.88 39.12
CA GLY A 12 24.04 -23.05 39.50
C GLY A 12 24.92 -23.48 38.32
N ASN A 13 24.38 -24.36 37.47
CA ASN A 13 25.04 -24.82 36.25
C ASN A 13 25.12 -23.75 35.16
N LEU A 14 24.10 -22.90 35.05
CA LEU A 14 24.06 -21.79 34.10
C LEU A 14 25.12 -20.72 34.41
N VAL A 15 25.29 -20.38 35.69
CA VAL A 15 26.28 -19.37 36.11
C VAL A 15 27.72 -19.86 35.94
N ARG A 16 27.94 -21.17 36.02
CA ARG A 16 29.29 -21.76 35.92
C ARG A 16 29.87 -21.82 34.51
N GLU A 17 29.05 -21.90 33.46
CA GLU A 17 29.51 -21.78 32.06
C GLU A 17 28.75 -20.72 31.29
N LEU A 18 28.72 -19.51 31.84
CA LEU A 18 28.19 -18.33 31.16
C LEU A 18 28.76 -18.16 29.74
N GLY A 19 30.03 -18.51 29.50
CA GLY A 19 30.67 -18.43 28.19
C GLY A 19 30.06 -19.36 27.13
N ALA A 20 29.97 -20.67 27.42
CA ALA A 20 29.41 -21.64 26.48
C ALA A 20 27.92 -21.40 26.23
N LEU A 21 27.18 -21.04 27.29
CA LEU A 21 25.75 -20.74 27.21
C LEU A 21 25.48 -19.42 26.47
N ALA A 22 26.36 -18.43 26.56
CA ALA A 22 26.25 -17.19 25.79
C ALA A 22 26.40 -17.47 24.28
N VAL A 23 27.26 -18.40 23.87
CA VAL A 23 27.38 -18.80 22.47
C VAL A 23 26.10 -19.49 21.98
N SER A 24 25.55 -20.42 22.76
CA SER A 24 24.26 -21.07 22.43
C SER A 24 23.09 -20.08 22.42
N ALA A 25 22.98 -19.21 23.42
CA ALA A 25 21.96 -18.17 23.48
C ALA A 25 22.11 -17.16 22.34
N GLY A 26 23.34 -16.85 21.91
CA GLY A 26 23.62 -16.02 20.74
C GLY A 26 23.13 -16.64 19.44
N GLY A 27 23.32 -17.95 19.26
CA GLY A 27 22.75 -18.71 18.14
C GLY A 27 21.23 -18.63 18.10
N VAL A 28 20.56 -18.88 19.24
CA VAL A 28 19.10 -18.74 19.37
C VAL A 28 18.64 -17.30 19.10
N ALA A 29 19.35 -16.31 19.64
CA ALA A 29 19.02 -14.89 19.46
C ALA A 29 19.12 -14.47 17.99
N LEU A 30 20.17 -14.87 17.29
CA LEU A 30 20.34 -14.56 15.87
C LEU A 30 19.27 -15.23 15.02
N GLY A 31 18.98 -16.52 15.25
CA GLY A 31 17.93 -17.25 14.53
C GLY A 31 16.54 -16.64 14.74
N THR A 32 16.14 -16.44 16.00
CA THR A 32 14.84 -15.85 16.34
C THR A 32 14.72 -14.40 15.88
N GLY A 33 15.79 -13.61 15.99
CA GLY A 33 15.83 -12.23 15.52
C GLY A 33 15.66 -12.12 14.01
N CYS A 34 16.40 -12.90 13.22
CA CYS A 34 16.23 -12.96 11.77
C CYS A 34 14.83 -13.42 11.37
N LEU A 35 14.27 -14.42 12.06
CA LEU A 35 12.92 -14.91 11.80
C LEU A 35 11.87 -13.81 11.96
N VAL A 36 11.88 -13.16 13.12
CA VAL A 36 10.93 -12.09 13.45
C VAL A 36 11.12 -10.91 12.50
N PHE A 37 12.36 -10.52 12.21
CA PHE A 37 12.66 -9.42 11.32
C PHE A 37 12.12 -9.64 9.90
N PHE A 38 12.44 -10.77 9.27
CA PHE A 38 12.03 -11.03 7.89
C PHE A 38 10.52 -11.27 7.75
N LEU A 39 9.90 -11.94 8.73
CA LEU A 39 8.43 -12.10 8.74
C LEU A 39 7.72 -10.75 8.92
N ALA A 40 8.19 -9.91 9.84
CA ALA A 40 7.65 -8.57 10.03
C ALA A 40 7.83 -7.69 8.79
N LEU A 41 9.00 -7.76 8.13
CA LEU A 41 9.27 -7.02 6.91
C LEU A 41 8.35 -7.46 5.75
N GLY A 42 8.21 -8.77 5.54
CA GLY A 42 7.37 -9.31 4.47
C GLY A 42 5.88 -8.98 4.66
N THR A 43 5.36 -9.22 5.87
CA THR A 43 3.96 -8.88 6.20
C THR A 43 3.71 -7.36 6.18
N GLY A 44 4.67 -6.55 6.60
CA GLY A 44 4.61 -5.10 6.50
C GLY A 44 4.55 -4.60 5.06
N LEU A 45 5.37 -5.15 4.17
CA LEU A 45 5.38 -4.80 2.74
C LEU A 45 4.05 -5.15 2.06
N GLN A 46 3.50 -6.34 2.35
CA GLN A 46 2.16 -6.74 1.88
C GLN A 46 1.07 -5.78 2.36
N GLY A 47 1.12 -5.37 3.63
CA GLY A 47 0.18 -4.39 4.18
C GLY A 47 0.18 -3.06 3.43
N VAL A 48 1.37 -2.51 3.15
CA VAL A 48 1.51 -1.27 2.37
C VAL A 48 0.94 -1.42 0.96
N VAL A 49 1.23 -2.53 0.29
CA VAL A 49 0.77 -2.77 -1.09
C VAL A 49 -0.74 -2.91 -1.16
N ASN A 50 -1.35 -3.65 -0.22
CA ASN A 50 -2.80 -3.83 -0.17
C ASN A 50 -3.54 -2.52 0.13
N GLU A 51 -2.95 -1.64 0.94
CA GLU A 51 -3.54 -0.33 1.26
C GLU A 51 -3.37 0.67 0.12
N VAL A 52 -2.22 0.67 -0.56
CA VAL A 52 -1.97 1.57 -1.70
C VAL A 52 -2.67 1.10 -2.98
N PHE A 53 -2.85 -0.21 -3.18
CA PHE A 53 -3.48 -0.81 -4.37
C PHE A 53 -4.59 -1.80 -4.03
N PRO A 54 -5.68 -1.38 -3.37
CA PRO A 54 -6.80 -2.26 -3.09
C PRO A 54 -7.49 -2.68 -4.39
N VAL A 55 -7.67 -3.98 -4.59
CA VAL A 55 -8.45 -4.51 -5.72
C VAL A 55 -9.93 -4.32 -5.43
N SER A 56 -10.56 -3.33 -6.06
CA SER A 56 -11.99 -3.07 -5.92
C SER A 56 -12.81 -4.28 -6.39
N THR A 57 -13.50 -4.95 -5.47
CA THR A 57 -14.25 -6.18 -5.76
C THR A 57 -15.62 -5.95 -6.41
N ARG A 58 -16.12 -4.71 -6.42
CA ARG A 58 -17.46 -4.37 -6.97
C ARG A 58 -17.47 -3.25 -8.00
N GLU A 59 -16.33 -2.64 -8.30
CA GLU A 59 -16.25 -1.51 -9.24
C GLU A 59 -15.38 -1.90 -10.43
N VAL A 60 -15.85 -1.62 -11.64
CA VAL A 60 -15.13 -1.85 -12.91
C VAL A 60 -15.12 -0.57 -13.73
N GLU A 61 -13.97 -0.25 -14.32
CA GLU A 61 -13.84 0.88 -15.23
C GLU A 61 -14.19 0.39 -16.65
N VAL A 62 -15.11 1.08 -17.32
CA VAL A 62 -15.56 0.75 -18.68
C VAL A 62 -15.03 1.79 -19.65
N VAL A 63 -14.40 1.34 -20.72
CA VAL A 63 -13.78 2.16 -21.76
C VAL A 63 -14.20 1.70 -23.15
N VAL A 64 -13.92 2.53 -24.16
CA VAL A 64 -14.04 2.13 -25.56
C VAL A 64 -12.86 1.21 -25.93
N PRO A 65 -13.07 0.10 -26.66
CA PRO A 65 -11.99 -0.77 -27.09
C PRO A 65 -10.97 -0.03 -27.97
N GLN A 66 -9.68 -0.08 -27.61
CA GLN A 66 -8.63 0.59 -28.41
C GLN A 66 -8.37 -0.07 -29.77
N VAL A 67 -8.78 -1.32 -29.94
CA VAL A 67 -8.57 -2.11 -31.18
C VAL A 67 -9.76 -1.99 -32.14
N ALA A 68 -10.70 -1.08 -31.90
CA ALA A 68 -11.75 -0.81 -32.87
C ALA A 68 -11.10 -0.26 -34.14
N LEU A 69 -11.00 -1.11 -35.18
CA LEU A 69 -10.52 -0.75 -36.51
C LEU A 69 -11.28 0.50 -36.97
N GLY A 70 -10.63 1.65 -36.81
CA GLY A 70 -11.12 2.95 -37.22
C GLY A 70 -11.43 2.93 -38.71
N SER A 71 -12.73 2.95 -39.04
CA SER A 71 -13.36 3.41 -40.29
C SER A 71 -14.51 2.52 -40.78
N LEU A 72 -14.65 1.27 -40.32
CA LEU A 72 -15.69 0.36 -40.85
C LEU A 72 -16.98 0.28 -40.00
N LEU A 73 -16.94 0.61 -38.71
CA LEU A 73 -18.08 0.45 -37.78
C LEU A 73 -18.53 1.74 -37.06
N GLY A 74 -17.99 2.90 -37.45
CA GLY A 74 -18.23 4.17 -36.76
C GLY A 74 -17.39 4.33 -35.49
N GLU A 75 -17.08 5.57 -35.14
CA GLU A 75 -16.41 5.87 -33.87
C GLU A 75 -17.35 5.55 -32.71
N GLN A 76 -17.08 4.45 -32.01
CA GLN A 76 -17.81 4.12 -30.80
C GLN A 76 -17.43 5.13 -29.72
N LYS A 77 -18.43 5.79 -29.15
CA LYS A 77 -18.27 6.86 -28.14
C LYS A 77 -19.09 6.52 -26.92
N ILE A 78 -18.64 7.00 -25.77
CA ILE A 78 -19.42 6.93 -24.53
C ILE A 78 -20.12 8.27 -24.38
N ASP A 79 -21.42 8.28 -24.58
CA ASP A 79 -22.31 9.42 -24.38
C ASP A 79 -23.35 9.11 -23.29
N ASP A 80 -24.25 10.05 -23.00
CA ASP A 80 -25.31 9.86 -22.01
C ASP A 80 -26.22 8.66 -22.34
N ALA A 81 -26.48 8.40 -23.62
CA ALA A 81 -27.27 7.24 -24.06
C ALA A 81 -26.56 5.92 -23.73
N THR A 82 -25.24 5.87 -23.91
CA THR A 82 -24.41 4.72 -23.55
C THR A 82 -24.35 4.52 -22.04
N VAL A 83 -24.22 5.59 -21.26
CA VAL A 83 -24.28 5.52 -19.79
C VAL A 83 -25.64 5.00 -19.33
N ALA A 84 -26.74 5.44 -19.95
CA ALA A 84 -28.08 4.94 -19.63
C ALA A 84 -28.23 3.43 -19.94
N LYS A 85 -27.68 2.97 -21.07
CA LYS A 85 -27.63 1.53 -21.39
C LYS A 85 -26.81 0.74 -20.38
N LEU A 86 -25.67 1.27 -19.93
CA LEU A 86 -24.83 0.65 -18.89
C LEU A 86 -25.59 0.53 -17.56
N ARG A 87 -26.35 1.56 -17.16
CA ARG A 87 -27.20 1.51 -15.95
C ARG A 87 -28.29 0.45 -16.03
N ALA A 88 -28.75 0.10 -17.23
CA ALA A 88 -29.76 -0.93 -17.46
C ALA A 88 -29.20 -2.37 -17.50
N VAL A 89 -27.88 -2.55 -17.48
CA VAL A 89 -27.25 -3.88 -17.43
C VAL A 89 -27.58 -4.55 -16.09
N ARG A 90 -28.00 -5.82 -16.15
CA ARG A 90 -28.29 -6.62 -14.95
C ARG A 90 -27.07 -6.69 -14.03
N GLY A 91 -27.30 -6.48 -12.73
CA GLY A 91 -26.24 -6.49 -11.72
C GLY A 91 -25.52 -5.15 -11.55
N VAL A 92 -25.80 -4.14 -12.37
CA VAL A 92 -25.29 -2.78 -12.17
C VAL A 92 -26.11 -2.07 -11.08
N ALA A 93 -25.41 -1.53 -10.08
CA ALA A 93 -25.98 -0.67 -9.06
C ALA A 93 -25.95 0.80 -9.48
N ALA A 94 -24.84 1.24 -10.09
CA ALA A 94 -24.67 2.62 -10.56
C ALA A 94 -23.61 2.70 -11.67
N ALA A 95 -23.71 3.73 -12.50
CA ALA A 95 -22.71 4.03 -13.53
C ALA A 95 -22.39 5.53 -13.49
N TYR A 96 -21.11 5.84 -13.27
CA TYR A 96 -20.59 7.18 -13.08
C TYR A 96 -19.64 7.53 -14.23
N PRO A 97 -20.07 8.36 -15.20
CA PRO A 97 -19.18 8.81 -16.26
C PRO A 97 -18.03 9.65 -15.72
N LYS A 98 -16.88 9.53 -16.37
CA LYS A 98 -15.69 10.32 -16.14
C LYS A 98 -15.26 10.99 -17.44
N MET A 99 -14.73 12.20 -17.34
CA MET A 99 -14.24 12.96 -18.50
C MET A 99 -12.89 13.57 -18.19
N GLN A 100 -11.91 13.37 -19.06
CA GLN A 100 -10.63 14.07 -18.91
C GLN A 100 -10.75 15.53 -19.35
N LEU A 101 -9.95 16.40 -18.73
CA LEU A 101 -9.70 17.74 -19.26
C LEU A 101 -8.95 17.61 -20.59
N ARG A 102 -9.58 18.04 -21.69
CA ARG A 102 -9.04 17.86 -23.06
C ARG A 102 -8.26 19.06 -23.56
N ILE A 103 -8.07 20.05 -22.69
CA ILE A 103 -7.31 21.25 -22.98
C ILE A 103 -6.07 21.28 -22.09
N PRO A 104 -4.96 21.84 -22.59
CA PRO A 104 -3.74 21.92 -21.80
C PRO A 104 -3.97 22.84 -20.62
N ALA A 105 -3.48 22.43 -19.47
CA ALA A 105 -3.53 23.22 -18.25
C ALA A 105 -2.22 23.04 -17.48
N VAL A 106 -1.77 24.09 -16.81
CA VAL A 106 -0.55 24.08 -16.01
C VAL A 106 -0.79 24.72 -14.65
N SER A 107 0.02 24.35 -13.68
CA SER A 107 0.10 25.02 -12.39
C SER A 107 1.50 25.55 -12.19
N ARG A 108 1.62 26.81 -11.78
CA ARG A 108 2.85 27.42 -11.27
C ARG A 108 2.63 27.79 -9.82
N TYR A 109 3.20 27.01 -8.92
CA TYR A 109 3.22 27.35 -7.50
C TYR A 109 4.57 27.96 -7.14
N ASN A 110 4.54 29.17 -6.61
CA ASN A 110 5.70 29.87 -6.06
C ASN A 110 5.30 30.45 -4.70
N GLY A 111 5.65 29.75 -3.63
CA GLY A 111 5.25 30.17 -2.28
C GLY A 111 5.78 29.26 -1.20
N LEU A 112 5.40 29.56 0.04
CA LEU A 112 5.71 28.73 1.20
C LEU A 112 4.80 27.51 1.23
N PHE A 113 5.38 26.33 1.35
CA PHE A 113 4.67 25.08 1.62
C PHE A 113 5.32 24.44 2.85
N PHE A 114 4.59 24.42 3.97
CA PHE A 114 5.10 23.96 5.28
C PHE A 114 6.45 24.59 5.69
N GLY A 115 6.55 25.92 5.57
CA GLY A 115 7.74 26.67 5.99
C GLY A 115 8.95 26.55 5.07
N ARG A 116 8.82 25.90 3.90
CA ARG A 116 9.85 25.87 2.85
C ARG A 116 9.35 26.60 1.62
N GLU A 117 10.20 27.40 1.01
CA GLU A 117 9.91 27.94 -0.32
C GLU A 117 9.90 26.81 -1.33
N VAL A 118 8.78 26.67 -2.04
CA VAL A 118 8.61 25.70 -3.10
C VAL A 118 8.27 26.44 -4.39
N ARG A 119 9.09 26.18 -5.41
CA ARG A 119 8.85 26.60 -6.79
C ARG A 119 8.61 25.35 -7.62
N MET A 120 7.38 25.15 -8.07
CA MET A 120 7.04 24.05 -8.95
C MET A 120 6.19 24.54 -10.13
N GLY A 121 6.51 24.02 -11.31
CA GLY A 121 5.69 24.14 -12.50
C GLY A 121 5.33 22.73 -12.96
N LEU A 122 4.04 22.44 -13.06
CA LEU A 122 3.54 21.10 -13.42
C LEU A 122 2.46 21.23 -14.50
N GLU A 123 2.45 20.29 -15.44
CA GLU A 123 1.29 20.07 -16.29
C GLU A 123 0.16 19.49 -15.43
N VAL A 124 -1.04 20.04 -15.56
CA VAL A 124 -2.20 19.59 -14.79
C VAL A 124 -3.01 18.64 -15.64
N VAL A 125 -3.01 17.37 -15.22
CA VAL A 125 -3.96 16.38 -15.71
C VAL A 125 -5.16 16.40 -14.76
N ALA A 126 -6.35 16.55 -15.32
CA ALA A 126 -7.58 16.59 -14.54
C ALA A 126 -8.62 15.62 -15.06
N THR A 127 -9.36 14.99 -14.16
CA THR A 127 -10.49 14.12 -14.48
C THR A 127 -11.76 14.59 -13.77
N GLY A 128 -12.82 14.78 -14.54
CA GLY A 128 -14.16 15.14 -14.12
C GLY A 128 -14.87 13.95 -13.47
N LEU A 129 -15.35 14.14 -12.25
CA LEU A 129 -16.14 13.15 -11.51
C LEU A 129 -17.51 13.71 -11.12
N MET A 130 -18.50 12.84 -11.01
CA MET A 130 -19.80 13.21 -10.42
C MET A 130 -19.65 13.49 -8.92
N PRO A 131 -20.33 14.51 -8.36
CA PRO A 131 -20.26 14.81 -6.93
C PRO A 131 -20.68 13.63 -6.05
N GLU A 132 -21.69 12.88 -6.47
CA GLU A 132 -22.18 11.67 -5.81
C GLU A 132 -21.11 10.56 -5.69
N LEU A 133 -20.19 10.50 -6.66
CA LEU A 133 -19.11 9.49 -6.65
C LEU A 133 -18.07 9.81 -5.58
N VAL A 134 -17.80 11.10 -5.35
CA VAL A 134 -16.89 11.58 -4.30
C VAL A 134 -17.56 11.49 -2.93
N GLY A 135 -18.82 11.91 -2.83
CA GLY A 135 -19.65 11.79 -1.63
C GLY A 135 -18.97 12.39 -0.39
N PRO A 136 -18.84 11.64 0.72
CA PRO A 136 -18.33 12.16 1.99
C PRO A 136 -16.81 12.42 2.01
N ASP A 137 -16.07 11.99 0.98
CA ASP A 137 -14.62 12.22 0.89
C ASP A 137 -14.29 13.70 0.64
N ALA A 138 -15.23 14.47 0.08
CA ALA A 138 -15.14 15.93 -0.03
C ALA A 138 -15.62 16.58 1.27
N ARG A 139 -14.73 17.34 1.94
CA ARG A 139 -15.06 18.06 3.18
C ARG A 139 -15.61 19.47 2.94
N MET A 140 -15.59 19.92 1.69
CA MET A 140 -16.21 21.16 1.22
C MET A 140 -17.01 20.86 -0.06
N PRO A 141 -17.93 21.75 -0.51
CA PRO A 141 -18.72 21.52 -1.70
C PRO A 141 -17.88 21.18 -2.94
N PHE A 142 -18.25 20.10 -3.63
CA PHE A 142 -17.59 19.62 -4.85
C PHE A 142 -18.54 19.74 -6.05
N GLU A 143 -18.81 20.98 -6.44
CA GLU A 143 -19.71 21.33 -7.55
C GLU A 143 -19.03 22.37 -8.45
N ASP A 144 -19.48 22.53 -9.70
CA ASP A 144 -18.91 23.55 -10.58
C ASP A 144 -19.21 24.96 -10.03
N PRO A 145 -18.19 25.73 -9.61
CA PRO A 145 -18.41 27.05 -9.01
C PRO A 145 -18.68 28.14 -10.07
N GLY A 146 -18.63 27.79 -11.36
CA GLY A 146 -18.74 28.73 -12.47
C GLY A 146 -17.40 29.37 -12.85
N GLU A 147 -17.45 30.40 -13.69
CA GLU A 147 -16.24 31.07 -14.18
C GLU A 147 -15.59 31.97 -13.13
N GLY A 148 -14.25 31.98 -13.10
CA GLY A 148 -13.46 32.88 -12.26
C GLY A 148 -13.36 32.50 -10.78
N GLN A 149 -14.12 31.49 -10.34
CA GLN A 149 -14.05 30.97 -8.98
C GLN A 149 -13.02 29.82 -8.86
N PRO A 150 -12.44 29.61 -7.65
CA PRO A 150 -11.57 28.46 -7.40
C PRO A 150 -12.30 27.14 -7.65
N ILE A 151 -11.76 26.31 -8.53
CA ILE A 151 -12.35 25.01 -8.87
C ILE A 151 -12.10 24.03 -7.71
N PRO A 152 -13.12 23.45 -7.07
CA PRO A 152 -12.91 22.47 -6.03
C PRO A 152 -12.31 21.21 -6.65
N VAL A 153 -11.23 20.69 -6.06
CA VAL A 153 -10.54 19.50 -6.51
C VAL A 153 -10.40 18.50 -5.36
N VAL A 154 -10.43 17.22 -5.69
CA VAL A 154 -10.07 16.14 -4.77
C VAL A 154 -8.83 15.44 -5.28
N GLY A 155 -7.90 15.17 -4.35
CA GLY A 155 -6.72 14.36 -4.61
C GLY A 155 -7.01 12.88 -4.42
N ASN A 156 -6.15 12.00 -4.94
CA ASN A 156 -6.24 10.58 -4.62
C ASN A 156 -5.65 10.29 -3.24
N ARG A 157 -6.43 9.65 -2.36
CA ARG A 157 -6.01 9.28 -0.99
C ARG A 157 -4.74 8.42 -0.98
N ARG A 158 -4.58 7.53 -1.96
CA ARG A 158 -3.40 6.65 -2.11
C ARG A 158 -2.12 7.44 -2.32
N LEU A 159 -2.15 8.61 -2.99
CA LEU A 159 -0.97 9.46 -3.14
C LEU A 159 -0.55 10.09 -1.82
N LEU A 160 -1.52 10.49 -0.98
CA LEU A 160 -1.25 11.03 0.36
C LEU A 160 -0.65 9.95 1.27
N GLU A 161 -1.17 8.72 1.19
CA GLU A 161 -0.63 7.58 1.93
C GLU A 161 0.76 7.19 1.45
N LEU A 162 1.00 7.16 0.13
CA LEU A 162 2.31 6.91 -0.46
C LEU A 162 3.33 7.96 0.01
N TYR A 163 2.95 9.24 0.01
CA TYR A 163 3.77 10.31 0.57
C TYR A 163 4.12 10.03 2.03
N ASN A 164 3.12 9.76 2.88
CA ASN A 164 3.31 9.59 4.32
C ASN A 164 4.10 8.35 4.71
N LYS A 165 3.97 7.26 3.95
CA LYS A 165 4.62 5.98 4.24
C LYS A 165 6.01 5.85 3.62
N VAL A 166 6.22 6.40 2.42
CA VAL A 166 7.46 6.20 1.67
C VAL A 166 8.32 7.46 1.70
N PHE A 167 7.77 8.60 1.29
CA PHE A 167 8.58 9.81 1.07
C PHE A 167 8.89 10.58 2.35
N ALA A 168 7.90 10.74 3.23
CA ALA A 168 8.03 11.56 4.42
C ALA A 168 9.10 11.02 5.40
N PRO A 169 9.13 9.71 5.73
CA PRO A 169 10.16 9.17 6.61
C PRO A 169 11.57 9.26 6.01
N GLN A 170 11.72 8.93 4.71
CA GLN A 170 13.01 8.92 4.03
C GLN A 170 13.67 10.30 3.92
N ARG A 171 12.86 11.37 3.87
CA ARG A 171 13.35 12.75 3.76
C ARG A 171 13.19 13.57 5.05
N ASN A 172 12.82 12.91 6.15
CA ASN A 172 12.53 13.55 7.44
C ASN A 172 11.55 14.74 7.29
N LEU A 173 10.48 14.52 6.53
CA LEU A 173 9.40 15.49 6.29
C LEU A 173 8.21 15.20 7.22
N PRO A 174 7.40 16.21 7.55
CA PRO A 174 6.20 16.01 8.35
C PRO A 174 5.19 15.13 7.60
N ARG A 175 4.45 14.31 8.35
CA ARG A 175 3.29 13.60 7.80
C ARG A 175 2.17 14.60 7.51
N LEU A 176 1.54 14.45 6.36
CA LEU A 176 0.42 15.27 5.92
C LEU A 176 -0.90 14.60 6.32
N THR A 177 -1.86 15.42 6.77
CA THR A 177 -3.23 14.97 7.08
C THR A 177 -4.21 15.73 6.20
N ASP A 178 -5.39 15.15 5.97
CA ASP A 178 -6.47 15.80 5.19
C ASP A 178 -6.68 17.26 5.62
N SER A 179 -6.80 17.51 6.93
CA SER A 179 -7.07 18.83 7.51
C SER A 179 -5.97 19.86 7.25
N MET A 180 -4.73 19.42 7.02
CA MET A 180 -3.64 20.35 6.71
C MET A 180 -3.67 20.81 5.25
N LEU A 181 -4.30 20.04 4.36
CA LEU A 181 -4.28 20.26 2.92
C LEU A 181 -5.63 20.79 2.39
N ILE A 182 -6.73 20.51 3.09
CA ILE A 182 -8.05 21.03 2.73
C ILE A 182 -8.06 22.56 2.79
N GLY A 183 -8.64 23.18 1.77
CA GLY A 183 -8.69 24.63 1.58
C GLY A 183 -7.46 25.20 0.89
N PHE A 184 -6.38 24.42 0.72
CA PHE A 184 -5.18 24.87 0.04
C PHE A 184 -5.47 25.21 -1.43
N GLN A 185 -5.06 26.40 -1.85
CA GLN A 185 -5.28 26.90 -3.19
C GLN A 185 -4.02 26.75 -4.04
N ILE A 186 -4.20 26.19 -5.23
CA ILE A 186 -3.14 25.91 -6.19
C ILE A 186 -3.46 26.70 -7.46
N PRO A 187 -2.59 27.62 -7.92
CA PRO A 187 -2.82 28.37 -9.16
C PRO A 187 -3.00 27.43 -10.36
N LEU A 188 -3.92 27.77 -11.26
CA LEU A 188 -4.21 26.99 -12.47
C LEU A 188 -4.33 27.93 -13.67
N GLU A 189 -3.53 27.67 -14.70
CA GLU A 189 -3.59 28.35 -15.98
C GLU A 189 -4.19 27.39 -17.01
N LEU A 190 -5.41 27.68 -17.47
CA LEU A 190 -6.11 26.93 -18.51
C LEU A 190 -5.69 27.44 -19.90
N GLY A 191 -5.51 26.51 -20.84
CA GLY A 191 -5.11 26.81 -22.21
C GLY A 191 -3.60 27.00 -22.39
N ARG A 192 -2.76 26.59 -21.44
CA ARG A 192 -1.29 26.64 -21.53
C ARG A 192 -0.69 25.26 -21.26
N SER A 193 0.41 24.96 -21.96
CA SER A 193 1.19 23.72 -21.80
C SER A 193 2.67 24.02 -21.64
N PHE A 194 3.33 23.37 -20.66
CA PHE A 194 4.79 23.38 -20.56
C PHE A 194 5.42 22.36 -21.49
N VAL A 195 4.75 21.22 -21.72
CA VAL A 195 5.28 20.12 -22.54
C VAL A 195 5.35 20.50 -24.02
N THR A 196 4.26 21.03 -24.56
CA THR A 196 4.17 21.35 -25.99
C THR A 196 4.54 22.80 -26.31
N SER A 197 4.77 23.63 -25.28
CA SER A 197 4.91 25.09 -25.41
C SER A 197 3.74 25.77 -26.15
N ARG A 198 2.59 25.09 -26.27
CA ARG A 198 1.40 25.58 -26.95
C ARG A 198 0.54 26.39 -25.97
N THR A 199 0.09 27.56 -26.42
CA THR A 199 -0.92 28.37 -25.73
C THR A 199 -2.14 28.50 -26.64
N LEU A 200 -3.32 28.14 -26.12
CA LEU A 200 -4.60 28.31 -26.81
C LEU A 200 -5.03 29.78 -26.79
N PRO A 201 -5.91 30.22 -27.72
CA PRO A 201 -6.54 31.53 -27.64
C PRO A 201 -7.30 31.70 -26.32
N ASN A 202 -7.20 32.89 -25.70
CA ASN A 202 -7.85 33.23 -24.43
C ASN A 202 -7.45 32.32 -23.24
N PRO A 203 -6.16 32.25 -22.87
CA PRO A 203 -5.76 31.53 -21.67
C PRO A 203 -6.41 32.18 -20.44
N GLN A 204 -6.86 31.36 -19.50
CA GLN A 204 -7.54 31.82 -18.29
C GLN A 204 -6.75 31.42 -17.06
N GLU A 205 -6.51 32.38 -16.18
CA GLU A 205 -5.97 32.13 -14.85
C GLU A 205 -7.12 31.92 -13.87
N THR A 206 -7.01 30.87 -13.06
CA THR A 206 -7.90 30.56 -11.94
C THR A 206 -7.08 29.85 -10.87
N SER A 207 -7.73 29.28 -9.87
CA SER A 207 -7.10 28.39 -8.90
C SER A 207 -7.90 27.10 -8.74
N MET A 208 -7.23 26.07 -8.28
CA MET A 208 -7.84 24.86 -7.74
C MET A 208 -7.85 24.98 -6.23
N GLN A 209 -8.93 24.58 -5.58
CA GLN A 209 -9.00 24.47 -4.13
C GLN A 209 -9.13 23.00 -3.75
N LEU A 210 -8.18 22.49 -2.99
CA LEU A 210 -8.25 21.11 -2.53
C LEU A 210 -9.35 20.96 -1.46
N VAL A 211 -10.40 20.21 -1.75
CA VAL A 211 -11.56 20.05 -0.86
C VAL A 211 -11.63 18.69 -0.17
N GLY A 212 -10.80 17.73 -0.58
CA GLY A 212 -10.78 16.39 0.01
C GLY A 212 -9.85 15.41 -0.70
N PHE A 213 -9.85 14.17 -0.20
CA PHE A 213 -9.11 13.05 -0.77
C PHE A 213 -10.03 11.85 -0.91
N SER A 214 -10.13 11.28 -2.10
CA SER A 214 -10.95 10.10 -2.39
C SER A 214 -10.12 9.02 -3.06
N GLU A 215 -10.40 7.75 -2.77
CA GLU A 215 -9.81 6.62 -3.51
C GLU A 215 -10.31 6.57 -4.97
N ARG A 216 -11.44 7.24 -5.25
CA ARG A 216 -12.06 7.31 -6.59
C ARG A 216 -11.51 8.45 -7.45
N ALA A 217 -10.68 9.32 -6.87
CA ALA A 217 -9.98 10.35 -7.62
C ALA A 217 -8.90 9.74 -8.53
N THR A 218 -8.51 10.44 -9.58
CA THR A 218 -7.44 9.96 -10.48
C THR A 218 -6.10 9.86 -9.74
N LEU A 219 -5.34 8.78 -9.97
CA LEU A 219 -3.95 8.65 -9.49
C LEU A 219 -3.01 9.63 -10.21
N ALA A 220 -3.32 10.01 -11.45
CA ALA A 220 -2.52 10.93 -12.25
C ALA A 220 -3.20 12.30 -12.29
N GLY A 221 -2.72 13.22 -11.43
CA GLY A 221 -3.20 14.59 -11.36
C GLY A 221 -4.28 14.81 -10.30
N VAL A 222 -5.34 15.53 -10.65
CA VAL A 222 -6.43 15.91 -9.73
C VAL A 222 -7.80 15.56 -10.30
N SER A 223 -8.80 15.38 -9.43
CA SER A 223 -10.19 15.23 -9.86
C SER A 223 -11.00 16.47 -9.54
N MET A 224 -11.84 16.91 -10.47
CA MET A 224 -12.71 18.09 -10.31
C MET A 224 -14.15 17.74 -10.72
N PRO A 225 -15.16 18.59 -10.45
CA PRO A 225 -16.53 18.31 -10.83
C PRO A 225 -16.65 18.10 -12.34
N LEU A 226 -17.40 17.06 -12.75
CA LEU A 226 -17.63 16.74 -14.15
C LEU A 226 -18.19 17.93 -14.93
N ALA A 227 -19.15 18.66 -14.34
CA ALA A 227 -19.72 19.87 -14.91
C ALA A 227 -18.68 20.96 -15.20
N ALA A 228 -17.67 21.13 -14.32
CA ALA A 228 -16.60 22.10 -14.52
C ALA A 228 -15.72 21.71 -15.71
N ILE A 229 -15.37 20.42 -15.85
CA ILE A 229 -14.66 19.91 -17.04
C ILE A 229 -15.46 20.15 -18.31
N GLN A 230 -16.76 19.82 -18.31
CA GLN A 230 -17.63 20.01 -19.46
C GLN A 230 -17.69 21.48 -19.89
N ARG A 231 -17.87 22.40 -18.93
CA ARG A 231 -17.85 23.85 -19.18
C ARG A 231 -16.52 24.30 -19.78
N ILE A 232 -15.39 23.88 -19.21
CA ILE A 232 -14.05 24.27 -19.68
C ILE A 232 -13.80 23.70 -21.08
N ASN A 233 -14.05 22.42 -21.31
CA ASN A 233 -13.88 21.80 -22.63
C ASN A 233 -14.72 22.54 -23.68
N ARG A 234 -16.01 22.79 -23.39
CA ARG A 234 -16.93 23.50 -24.29
C ARG A 234 -16.45 24.92 -24.62
N LYS A 235 -15.94 25.66 -23.62
CA LYS A 235 -15.41 27.03 -23.80
C LYS A 235 -14.26 27.10 -24.79
N TYR A 236 -13.37 26.10 -24.77
CA TYR A 236 -12.20 26.03 -25.64
C TYR A 236 -12.46 25.23 -26.94
N GLY A 237 -13.72 24.87 -27.23
CA GLY A 237 -14.10 24.13 -28.44
C GLY A 237 -13.66 22.67 -28.45
N ALA A 238 -13.30 22.11 -27.29
CA ALA A 238 -13.06 20.68 -27.14
C ALA A 238 -14.39 19.96 -26.90
N ASP A 239 -14.45 18.68 -27.27
CA ASP A 239 -15.65 17.86 -27.07
C ASP A 239 -15.93 17.67 -25.57
N ALA A 240 -17.14 18.04 -25.17
CA ALA A 240 -17.63 18.09 -23.79
C ALA A 240 -18.84 17.16 -23.56
N ASP A 241 -19.26 16.43 -24.59
CA ASP A 241 -20.47 15.59 -24.55
C ASP A 241 -20.12 14.09 -24.58
N THR A 242 -18.87 13.75 -24.89
CA THR A 242 -18.36 12.36 -24.77
C THR A 242 -17.47 12.15 -23.55
N TYR A 243 -17.66 11.01 -22.90
CA TYR A 243 -16.93 10.58 -21.71
C TYR A 243 -15.69 9.77 -22.09
N SER A 244 -14.66 9.88 -21.25
CA SER A 244 -13.43 9.11 -21.40
C SER A 244 -13.59 7.67 -20.91
N SER A 245 -14.35 7.49 -19.82
CA SER A 245 -14.64 6.19 -19.22
C SER A 245 -15.90 6.27 -18.36
N VAL A 246 -16.41 5.12 -17.93
CA VAL A 246 -17.52 5.02 -16.97
C VAL A 246 -17.13 4.07 -15.86
N LEU A 247 -17.14 4.54 -14.61
CA LEU A 247 -17.01 3.65 -13.47
C LEU A 247 -18.37 2.99 -13.20
N VAL A 248 -18.44 1.69 -13.39
CA VAL A 248 -19.63 0.88 -13.15
C VAL A 248 -19.48 0.17 -11.81
N ARG A 249 -20.43 0.40 -10.91
CA ARG A 249 -20.52 -0.29 -9.62
C ARG A 249 -21.54 -1.42 -9.74
N ALA A 250 -21.10 -2.64 -9.47
CA ALA A 250 -21.96 -3.81 -9.38
C ALA A 250 -22.70 -3.85 -8.02
N GLN A 251 -23.85 -4.53 -7.99
CA GLN A 251 -24.64 -4.73 -6.76
C GLN A 251 -23.89 -5.61 -5.75
N SER A 252 -23.30 -6.69 -6.23
CA SER A 252 -22.43 -7.58 -5.45
C SER A 252 -21.12 -7.89 -6.19
N ALA A 253 -20.19 -8.57 -5.51
CA ALA A 253 -18.96 -9.04 -6.16
C ALA A 253 -19.24 -10.16 -7.18
N ASP A 254 -20.30 -10.94 -6.95
CA ASP A 254 -20.67 -12.07 -7.83
C ASP A 254 -21.25 -11.57 -9.17
N ASP A 255 -21.91 -10.41 -9.15
CA ASP A 255 -22.50 -9.78 -10.34
C ASP A 255 -21.44 -9.22 -11.31
N VAL A 256 -20.17 -9.08 -10.89
CA VAL A 256 -19.13 -8.45 -11.73
C VAL A 256 -18.93 -9.21 -13.05
N THR A 257 -19.05 -10.53 -13.03
CA THR A 257 -18.95 -11.37 -14.23
C THR A 257 -20.10 -11.12 -15.20
N ASP A 258 -21.33 -11.00 -14.67
CA ASP A 258 -22.52 -10.70 -15.46
C ASP A 258 -22.50 -9.28 -16.02
N VAL A 259 -22.05 -8.31 -15.22
CA VAL A 259 -21.82 -6.93 -15.64
C VAL A 259 -20.78 -6.89 -16.76
N ALA A 260 -19.67 -7.61 -16.62
CA ALA A 260 -18.64 -7.71 -17.66
C ALA A 260 -19.17 -8.28 -18.97
N ALA A 261 -19.99 -9.32 -18.91
CA ALA A 261 -20.65 -9.87 -20.09
C ALA A 261 -21.63 -8.86 -20.73
N GLY A 262 -22.38 -8.12 -19.93
CA GLY A 262 -23.27 -7.05 -20.39
C GLY A 262 -22.55 -5.89 -21.07
N VAL A 263 -21.45 -5.43 -20.48
CA VAL A 263 -20.57 -4.38 -21.03
C VAL A 263 -20.02 -4.80 -22.40
N ARG A 264 -19.53 -6.04 -22.53
CA ARG A 264 -19.02 -6.58 -23.81
C ARG A 264 -20.11 -6.67 -24.89
N LYS A 265 -21.36 -7.00 -24.52
CA LYS A 265 -22.50 -6.99 -25.47
C LYS A 265 -22.83 -5.59 -25.99
N LEU A 266 -22.52 -4.54 -25.24
CA LEU A 266 -22.63 -3.15 -25.69
C LEU A 266 -21.44 -2.72 -26.56
N GLY A 267 -20.50 -3.63 -26.84
CA GLY A 267 -19.27 -3.38 -27.59
C GLY A 267 -18.25 -2.56 -26.80
N LEU A 268 -18.39 -2.46 -25.48
CA LEU A 268 -17.44 -1.75 -24.62
C LEU A 268 -16.48 -2.76 -23.97
N GLU A 269 -15.36 -2.25 -23.47
CA GLU A 269 -14.35 -3.05 -22.78
C GLU A 269 -14.25 -2.63 -21.31
N ILE A 270 -13.89 -3.57 -20.44
CA ILE A 270 -13.51 -3.24 -19.07
C ILE A 270 -12.01 -2.96 -19.06
N ASP A 271 -11.64 -1.79 -18.59
CA ASP A 271 -10.25 -1.45 -18.34
C ASP A 271 -9.78 -2.15 -17.06
N ASP A 272 -9.12 -3.28 -17.25
CA ASP A 272 -8.47 -4.03 -16.19
C ASP A 272 -7.02 -3.57 -15.95
N ALA A 273 -6.53 -2.48 -16.55
CA ALA A 273 -5.13 -2.07 -16.43
C ALA A 273 -4.74 -1.85 -14.96
N GLU A 274 -5.51 -1.03 -14.23
CA GLU A 274 -5.24 -0.73 -12.81
C GLU A 274 -5.31 -2.00 -11.95
N ARG A 275 -6.31 -2.87 -12.19
CA ARG A 275 -6.43 -4.17 -11.52
C ARG A 275 -5.25 -5.09 -11.83
N ARG A 276 -4.82 -5.18 -13.08
CA ARG A 276 -3.66 -6.00 -13.50
C ARG A 276 -2.38 -5.50 -12.85
N TYR A 277 -2.16 -4.19 -12.80
CA TYR A 277 -1.00 -3.61 -12.10
C TYR A 277 -1.04 -3.94 -10.60
N ALA A 278 -2.19 -3.76 -9.94
CA ALA A 278 -2.36 -4.11 -8.53
C ALA A 278 -2.09 -5.61 -8.26
N VAL A 279 -2.63 -6.50 -9.10
CA VAL A 279 -2.42 -7.95 -9.00
C VAL A 279 -0.95 -8.31 -9.26
N GLN A 280 -0.31 -7.71 -10.26
CA GLN A 280 1.11 -7.97 -10.56
C GLN A 280 2.03 -7.51 -9.42
N ILE A 281 1.80 -6.31 -8.88
CA ILE A 281 2.57 -5.78 -7.74
C ILE A 281 2.33 -6.66 -6.51
N GLY A 282 1.08 -7.03 -6.24
CA GLY A 282 0.71 -7.94 -5.15
C GLY A 282 1.43 -9.29 -5.26
N ALA A 283 1.39 -9.92 -6.44
CA ALA A 283 2.07 -11.19 -6.70
C ALA A 283 3.61 -11.07 -6.58
N ALA A 284 4.21 -9.99 -7.07
CA ALA A 284 5.64 -9.75 -6.91
C ALA A 284 6.03 -9.60 -5.43
N VAL A 285 5.23 -8.88 -4.65
CA VAL A 285 5.44 -8.69 -3.21
C VAL A 285 5.22 -9.98 -2.43
N GLU A 286 4.24 -10.80 -2.81
CA GLU A 286 4.03 -12.13 -2.25
C GLU A 286 5.23 -13.04 -2.54
N LEU A 287 5.77 -13.03 -3.75
CA LEU A 287 6.96 -13.79 -4.11
C LEU A 287 8.18 -13.36 -3.29
N VAL A 288 8.39 -12.05 -3.12
CA VAL A 288 9.45 -11.50 -2.26
C VAL A 288 9.23 -11.91 -0.80
N THR A 289 8.00 -11.83 -0.30
CA THR A 289 7.64 -12.21 1.07
C THR A 289 7.88 -13.70 1.32
N LEU A 290 7.53 -14.56 0.35
CA LEU A 290 7.80 -15.99 0.38
C LEU A 290 9.31 -16.26 0.39
N ALA A 291 10.08 -15.58 -0.46
CA ALA A 291 11.52 -15.71 -0.50
C ALA A 291 12.18 -15.29 0.83
N LEU A 292 11.75 -14.18 1.42
CA LEU A 292 12.21 -13.72 2.73
C LEU A 292 11.81 -14.71 3.84
N SER A 293 10.60 -15.26 3.79
CA SER A 293 10.12 -16.26 4.76
C SER A 293 10.91 -17.56 4.66
N LEU A 294 11.23 -18.01 3.44
CA LEU A 294 12.07 -19.18 3.21
C LEU A 294 13.50 -18.94 3.72
N LEU A 295 14.09 -17.77 3.41
CA LEU A 295 15.40 -17.38 3.92
C LEU A 295 15.41 -17.35 5.45
N ALA A 296 14.37 -16.78 6.06
CA ALA A 296 14.19 -16.75 7.50
C ALA A 296 14.11 -18.16 8.10
N ALA A 297 13.37 -19.08 7.46
CA ALA A 297 13.29 -20.47 7.88
C ALA A 297 14.65 -21.18 7.78
N LEU A 298 15.41 -20.96 6.70
CA LEU A 298 16.75 -21.53 6.51
C LEU A 298 17.74 -21.02 7.56
N ILE A 299 17.76 -19.71 7.81
CA ILE A 299 18.64 -19.10 8.83
C ILE A 299 18.28 -19.63 10.22
N THR A 300 16.97 -19.73 10.52
CA THR A 300 16.50 -20.27 11.80
C THR A 300 16.89 -21.75 11.95
N GLY A 301 16.76 -22.55 10.88
CA GLY A 301 17.19 -23.94 10.86
C GLY A 301 18.69 -24.09 11.10
N LEU A 302 19.51 -23.28 10.43
CA LEU A 302 20.96 -23.26 10.64
C LEU A 302 21.33 -22.84 12.07
N ALA A 303 20.64 -21.82 12.61
CA ALA A 303 20.81 -21.39 14.00
C ALA A 303 20.44 -22.49 15.00
N ALA A 304 19.37 -23.26 14.72
CA ALA A 304 18.97 -24.40 15.54
C ALA A 304 20.02 -25.51 15.54
N VAL A 305 20.58 -25.87 14.37
CA VAL A 305 21.66 -26.86 14.25
C VAL A 305 22.92 -26.40 14.99
N ASN A 306 23.32 -25.14 14.80
CA ASN A 306 24.48 -24.57 15.48
C ASN A 306 24.29 -24.57 17.01
N THR A 307 23.10 -24.19 17.47
CA THR A 307 22.75 -24.20 18.90
C THR A 307 22.79 -25.63 19.45
N MET A 308 22.23 -26.60 18.72
CA MET A 308 22.26 -28.01 19.09
C MET A 308 23.70 -28.51 19.22
N GLN A 309 24.57 -28.17 18.27
CA GLN A 309 25.98 -28.59 18.30
C GLN A 309 26.73 -27.98 19.49
N ALA A 310 26.54 -26.68 19.75
CA ALA A 310 27.15 -26.00 20.89
C ALA A 310 26.64 -26.55 22.23
N PHE A 311 25.34 -26.79 22.36
CA PHE A 311 24.74 -27.34 23.56
C PHE A 311 25.18 -28.79 23.80
N TYR A 312 25.26 -29.61 22.73
CA TYR A 312 25.79 -30.97 22.81
C TYR A 312 27.25 -31.00 23.29
N ALA A 313 28.09 -30.08 22.80
CA ALA A 313 29.48 -29.95 23.26
C ALA A 313 29.54 -29.63 24.76
N SER A 314 28.77 -28.64 25.24
CA SER A 314 28.71 -28.27 26.67
C SER A 314 28.25 -29.44 27.55
N VAL A 315 27.22 -30.19 27.14
CA VAL A 315 26.78 -31.39 27.88
C VAL A 315 27.86 -32.47 27.90
N ARG A 316 28.58 -32.66 26.78
CA ARG A 316 29.65 -33.66 26.68
C ARG A 316 30.83 -33.34 27.59
N GLU A 317 31.21 -32.06 27.71
CA GLU A 317 32.27 -31.60 28.62
C GLU A 317 31.92 -31.92 30.09
N ARG A 318 30.64 -31.89 30.46
CA ARG A 318 30.16 -32.17 31.83
C ARG A 318 29.72 -33.60 32.09
N THR A 319 30.05 -34.55 31.21
CA THR A 319 29.66 -35.97 31.37
C THR A 319 30.10 -36.56 32.72
N ARG A 320 31.26 -36.13 33.24
CA ARG A 320 31.78 -36.56 34.55
C ARG A 320 30.88 -36.10 35.70
N GLU A 321 30.34 -34.90 35.64
CA GLU A 321 29.42 -34.36 36.66
C GLU A 321 28.09 -35.10 36.66
N ILE A 322 27.57 -35.41 35.48
CA ILE A 322 26.36 -36.24 35.29
C ILE A 322 26.60 -37.65 35.87
N GLY A 323 27.80 -38.21 35.68
CA GLY A 323 28.21 -39.49 36.26
C GLY A 323 28.19 -39.48 37.80
N ILE A 324 28.69 -38.40 38.42
CA ILE A 324 28.67 -38.23 39.88
C ILE A 324 27.23 -38.10 40.39
N LEU A 325 26.40 -37.28 39.74
CA LEU A 325 24.98 -37.14 40.10
C LEU A 325 24.24 -38.47 40.09
N ARG A 326 24.50 -39.31 39.07
CA ARG A 326 23.91 -40.66 38.98
C ARG A 326 24.45 -41.62 40.03
N ALA A 327 25.74 -41.54 40.39
CA ALA A 327 26.33 -42.35 41.44
C ALA A 327 25.74 -42.05 42.84
N VAL A 328 25.30 -40.82 43.07
CA VAL A 328 24.65 -40.38 44.32
C VAL A 328 23.13 -40.66 44.32
N GLY A 329 22.61 -41.31 43.27
CA GLY A 329 21.23 -41.79 43.21
C GLY A 329 20.26 -40.96 42.35
N ALA A 330 20.75 -40.01 41.54
CA ALA A 330 19.88 -39.31 40.59
C ALA A 330 19.36 -40.26 39.49
N THR A 331 18.06 -40.23 39.21
CA THR A 331 17.46 -41.04 38.15
C THR A 331 17.76 -40.46 36.76
N ARG A 332 17.57 -41.25 35.69
CA ARG A 332 17.71 -40.75 34.31
C ARG A 332 16.75 -39.59 34.02
N GLY A 333 15.54 -39.64 34.57
CA GLY A 333 14.55 -38.58 34.45
C GLY A 333 14.96 -37.30 35.17
N ASP A 334 15.60 -37.40 36.35
CA ASP A 334 16.10 -36.23 37.08
C ASP A 334 17.20 -35.51 36.28
N VAL A 335 18.12 -36.26 35.66
CA VAL A 335 19.17 -35.70 34.80
C VAL A 335 18.57 -35.04 33.56
N ALA A 336 17.64 -35.72 32.88
CA ALA A 336 16.97 -35.16 31.69
C ALA A 336 16.21 -33.86 32.02
N ALA A 337 15.55 -33.81 33.17
CA ALA A 337 14.80 -32.63 33.59
C ALA A 337 15.71 -31.42 33.91
N VAL A 338 16.92 -31.65 34.44
CA VAL A 338 17.92 -30.59 34.64
C VAL A 338 18.42 -30.05 33.29
N VAL A 339 18.82 -30.94 32.37
CA VAL A 339 19.31 -30.54 31.04
C VAL A 339 18.22 -29.81 30.24
N LEU A 340 16.97 -30.28 30.31
CA LEU A 340 15.85 -29.63 29.64
C LEU A 340 15.57 -28.24 30.22
N ALA A 341 15.70 -28.06 31.53
CA ALA A 341 15.55 -26.76 32.16
C ALA A 341 16.68 -25.78 31.76
N GLU A 342 17.91 -26.26 31.61
CA GLU A 342 19.04 -25.47 31.10
C GLU A 342 18.83 -25.06 29.64
N ALA A 343 18.40 -26.00 28.79
CA ALA A 343 18.06 -25.74 27.39
C ALA A 343 16.90 -24.73 27.28
N ALA A 344 15.84 -24.89 28.07
CA ALA A 344 14.69 -23.97 28.08
C ALA A 344 15.09 -22.56 28.53
N ALA A 345 15.90 -22.44 29.59
CA ALA A 345 16.40 -21.15 30.05
C ALA A 345 17.27 -20.45 28.99
N THR A 346 18.14 -21.20 28.32
CA THR A 346 18.99 -20.70 27.22
C THR A 346 18.14 -20.26 26.02
N GLY A 347 17.15 -21.07 25.65
CA GLY A 347 16.21 -20.77 24.56
C GLY A 347 15.36 -19.53 24.84
N LEU A 348 14.84 -19.38 26.05
CA LEU A 348 14.09 -18.20 26.46
C LEU A 348 14.96 -16.94 26.48
N ALA A 349 16.16 -17.02 27.07
CA ALA A 349 17.09 -15.90 27.10
C ALA A 349 17.49 -15.46 25.69
N GLY A 350 17.88 -16.41 24.84
CA GLY A 350 18.20 -16.15 23.44
C GLY A 350 17.02 -15.59 22.67
N GLY A 351 15.82 -16.16 22.82
CA GLY A 351 14.61 -15.69 22.14
C GLY A 351 14.23 -14.25 22.51
N VAL A 352 14.29 -13.89 23.79
CA VAL A 352 14.03 -12.51 24.25
C VAL A 352 15.05 -11.55 23.63
N VAL A 353 16.34 -11.90 23.67
CA VAL A 353 17.39 -11.07 23.06
C VAL A 353 17.19 -10.95 21.56
N GLY A 354 16.84 -12.03 20.86
CA GLY A 354 16.59 -12.03 19.42
C GLY A 354 15.43 -11.12 19.02
N VAL A 355 14.31 -11.18 19.74
CA VAL A 355 13.16 -10.28 19.49
C VAL A 355 13.54 -8.82 19.71
N LEU A 356 14.32 -8.51 20.76
CA LEU A 356 14.79 -7.15 21.01
C LEU A 356 15.71 -6.65 19.89
N LEU A 357 16.65 -7.48 19.43
CA LEU A 357 17.53 -7.16 18.30
C LEU A 357 16.72 -6.91 17.02
N ALA A 358 15.73 -7.75 16.72
CA ALA A 358 14.85 -7.56 15.58
C ALA A 358 14.10 -6.23 15.66
N ARG A 359 13.63 -5.85 16.86
CA ARG A 359 12.90 -4.60 17.04
C ARG A 359 13.77 -3.35 16.92
N ILE A 360 15.03 -3.44 17.35
CA ILE A 360 16.04 -2.39 17.16
C ILE A 360 16.38 -2.26 15.68
N ALA A 361 16.63 -3.37 14.97
CA ALA A 361 16.89 -3.35 13.54
C ALA A 361 15.71 -2.73 12.77
N ALA A 362 14.48 -3.10 13.12
CA ALA A 362 13.26 -2.53 12.54
C ALA A 362 13.00 -1.05 12.91
N ALA A 363 13.68 -0.50 13.91
CA ALA A 363 13.60 0.92 14.25
C ALA A 363 14.68 1.77 13.56
N LEU A 364 15.76 1.14 13.11
CA LEU A 364 16.86 1.78 12.38
C LEU A 364 16.59 1.87 10.86
N LEU A 365 15.76 0.96 10.35
CA LEU A 365 15.19 0.98 9.01
C LEU A 365 13.92 1.82 9.00
#